data_AF-A0A933MDU8-F1
#
_entry.id   AF-A0A933MDU8-F1
#
_cell.length_a   1.000
_cell.length_b   1.000
_cell.length_c   1.000
_cell.angle_alpha   90.00
_cell.angle_beta   90.00
_cell.angle_gamma   90.00
#
_symmetry.space_group_name_H-M   'P 1'
#
loop_
_entity.id
_entity.type
_entity.pdbx_description
1 polymer ?
#
loop_
_entity_poly.entity_id
_entity_poly.type
_entity_poly.pdbx_seq_one_letter_code
_entity_poly.pdbx_strand_id
1 'polypeptide(L)'
;MADDKRLIEDYLPIEAISAEASREKSVRKGHISTLHLWWARRPLVACRAAVYGALVPASRFVPENGPDNKKQSLGRANAAKFVTDLCQYPGEPLTIQKAQQYLHFDGVRYCFKQDPNVTLLIETEADAVARDESLVTAQIKTMLEERLAGHHGAIAWPGSSGDIPDEQPRFQIAYLPLDFANKSAKEKDALASEFIEKCGSKPRTYRNGLALAIPATDQTESVRREVRYHIAVDRVGKAAKKHNLTKEQTDELRERKATHAGAAESAFVKLYPEVWLPKLDQGAITIEKVAVGGRSLQTTISEKHQAMIYERTMELITQVQKRVFTILKPAKIVESFKLGQGAPSASGVKCVDIVAGYYSFLGFTRLLSDDAIRGGIAEGVKEGHFGYFTGTAPGLDAAGKYQVARSKVRFEVSISDDEVDLESGFVMLPQAIPAEAMPQPGPGPVLPSPTPPPGPTPPPGTISGATPPPSLEKVVQVSFTADRDHLYTAWNAIANLADMAGKVDVSIRAESEKGFDKSKLQNGVIEPLREANLIE
;
A
#
# COMPACT_ATOMS: atom_id res chain seq x y z
N MET A 1 47.47 16.98 -36.33
CA MET A 1 47.14 15.88 -35.42
C MET A 1 47.29 16.42 -34.01
N ALA A 2 46.22 16.42 -33.20
CA ALA A 2 46.37 16.77 -31.79
C ALA A 2 47.32 15.75 -31.14
N ASP A 3 48.25 16.23 -30.32
CA ASP A 3 49.28 15.42 -29.66
C ASP A 3 48.61 14.50 -28.61
N ASP A 4 48.17 13.30 -29.02
CA ASP A 4 47.55 12.27 -28.15
C ASP A 4 48.60 11.51 -27.33
N LYS A 5 49.54 12.25 -26.72
CA LYS A 5 50.54 11.66 -25.82
C LYS A 5 49.86 11.10 -24.58
N ARG A 6 50.20 9.87 -24.22
CA ARG A 6 49.79 9.27 -22.95
C ARG A 6 50.61 9.85 -21.81
N LEU A 7 50.04 9.84 -20.61
CA LEU A 7 50.69 10.41 -19.44
C LEU A 7 52.04 9.74 -19.15
N ILE A 8 52.16 8.43 -19.38
CA ILE A 8 53.43 7.69 -19.25
C ILE A 8 54.51 8.14 -20.25
N GLU A 9 54.12 8.73 -21.38
CA GLU A 9 55.02 9.23 -22.42
C GLU A 9 55.46 10.69 -22.17
N ASP A 10 54.68 11.45 -21.39
CA ASP A 10 55.02 12.84 -21.03
C ASP A 10 55.68 12.95 -19.65
N TYR A 11 54.99 12.53 -18.58
CA TYR A 11 55.47 12.71 -17.22
C TYR A 11 54.79 11.77 -16.21
N LEU A 12 55.62 11.09 -15.41
CA LEU A 12 55.20 10.39 -14.20
C LEU A 12 56.11 10.76 -13.02
N PRO A 13 55.59 10.89 -11.78
CA PRO A 13 56.38 11.16 -10.59
C PRO A 13 57.11 9.88 -10.12
N ILE A 14 58.13 9.45 -10.86
CA ILE A 14 58.84 8.19 -10.65
C ILE A 14 59.41 8.09 -9.23
N GLU A 15 59.94 9.18 -8.68
CA GLU A 15 60.50 9.22 -7.33
C GLU A 15 59.44 8.89 -6.27
N ALA A 16 58.28 9.56 -6.31
CA ALA A 16 57.17 9.31 -5.39
C ALA A 16 56.62 7.88 -5.54
N ILE A 17 56.42 7.43 -6.78
CA ILE A 17 55.96 6.05 -7.07
C ILE A 17 56.97 5.03 -6.53
N SER A 18 58.27 5.26 -6.69
CA SER A 18 59.33 4.34 -6.26
C SER A 18 59.47 4.28 -4.74
N ALA A 19 59.38 5.43 -4.08
CA ALA A 19 59.39 5.52 -2.62
C ALA A 19 58.20 4.74 -2.02
N GLU A 20 57.00 4.97 -2.56
CA GLU A 20 55.78 4.33 -2.09
C GLU A 20 55.72 2.84 -2.45
N ALA A 21 56.20 2.44 -3.62
CA ALA A 21 56.36 1.04 -4.01
C ALA A 21 57.36 0.29 -3.11
N SER A 22 58.41 0.97 -2.63
CA SER A 22 59.36 0.41 -1.66
C SER A 22 58.73 0.25 -0.29
N ARG A 23 57.91 1.22 0.14
CA ARG A 23 57.12 1.14 1.37
C ARG A 23 56.08 0.02 1.32
N GLU A 24 55.36 -0.14 0.20
CA GLU A 24 54.37 -1.21 0.00
C GLU A 24 54.97 -2.60 0.25
N LYS A 25 56.23 -2.83 -0.16
CA LYS A 25 56.90 -4.12 0.03
C LYS A 25 57.08 -4.51 1.50
N SER A 26 57.16 -3.56 2.41
CA SER A 26 57.32 -3.82 3.84
C SER A 26 55.98 -3.93 4.59
N VAL A 27 54.84 -3.67 3.93
CA VAL A 27 53.50 -3.79 4.54
C VAL A 27 53.17 -5.27 4.77
N ARG A 28 52.97 -5.64 6.04
CA ARG A 28 52.64 -7.02 6.45
C ARG A 28 51.17 -7.24 6.81
N LYS A 29 50.45 -6.20 7.24
CA LYS A 29 49.06 -6.35 7.68
C LYS A 29 48.11 -6.02 6.52
N GLY A 30 47.24 -6.96 6.16
CA GLY A 30 46.18 -6.76 5.15
C GLY A 30 46.68 -6.60 3.70
N HIS A 31 47.95 -6.94 3.42
CA HIS A 31 48.51 -6.88 2.08
C HIS A 31 48.48 -8.27 1.42
N ILE A 32 48.10 -8.37 0.13
CA ILE A 32 47.89 -9.66 -0.56
C ILE A 32 49.12 -10.60 -0.51
N SER A 33 50.32 -10.03 -0.40
CA SER A 33 51.59 -10.77 -0.33
C SER A 33 51.78 -11.56 0.97
N THR A 34 50.93 -11.37 1.97
CA THR A 34 50.93 -12.23 3.17
C THR A 34 50.05 -13.46 3.02
N LEU A 35 49.23 -13.54 1.96
CA LEU A 35 48.44 -14.74 1.64
C LEU A 35 49.30 -15.80 0.95
N HIS A 36 50.20 -15.39 0.05
CA HIS A 36 51.09 -16.29 -0.68
C HIS A 36 52.36 -15.54 -1.14
N LEU A 37 53.47 -16.27 -1.26
CA LEU A 37 54.73 -15.74 -1.75
C LEU A 37 54.79 -15.86 -3.28
N TRP A 38 54.62 -14.75 -3.98
CA TRP A 38 54.64 -14.69 -5.44
C TRP A 38 56.05 -14.38 -5.97
N TRP A 39 56.54 -15.19 -6.91
CA TRP A 39 57.79 -14.89 -7.62
C TRP A 39 57.65 -13.62 -8.47
N ALA A 40 58.68 -12.78 -8.47
CA ALA A 40 58.76 -11.53 -9.23
C ALA A 40 57.61 -10.51 -8.98
N ARG A 41 57.11 -10.41 -7.74
CA ARG A 41 56.04 -9.46 -7.37
C ARG A 41 56.38 -8.02 -7.76
N ARG A 42 55.54 -7.42 -8.60
CA ARG A 42 55.54 -5.98 -8.86
C ARG A 42 54.66 -5.27 -7.81
N PRO A 43 55.12 -4.14 -7.23
CA PRO A 43 54.30 -3.33 -6.33
C PRO A 43 53.02 -2.88 -7.02
N LEU A 44 51.88 -3.01 -6.34
CA LEU A 44 50.57 -2.60 -6.85
C LEU A 44 50.54 -1.11 -7.17
N VAL A 45 51.25 -0.31 -6.38
CA VAL A 45 51.49 1.12 -6.60
C VAL A 45 52.07 1.41 -7.98
N ALA A 46 53.12 0.67 -8.35
CA ALA A 46 53.78 0.82 -9.64
C ALA A 46 52.90 0.33 -10.80
N CYS A 47 52.20 -0.80 -10.61
CA CYS A 47 51.24 -1.31 -11.59
C CYS A 47 50.10 -0.32 -11.84
N ARG A 48 49.55 0.29 -10.79
CA ARG A 48 48.49 1.30 -10.88
C ARG A 48 48.98 2.53 -11.65
N ALA A 49 50.19 3.02 -11.34
CA ALA A 49 50.79 4.14 -12.06
C ALA A 49 51.00 3.83 -13.54
N ALA A 50 51.52 2.64 -13.86
CA ALA A 50 51.78 2.22 -15.22
C ALA A 50 50.48 2.06 -16.03
N VAL A 51 49.47 1.39 -15.47
CA VAL A 51 48.16 1.21 -16.13
C VAL A 51 47.45 2.54 -16.33
N TYR A 52 47.35 3.37 -15.29
CA TYR A 52 46.71 4.68 -15.40
C TYR A 52 47.46 5.58 -16.39
N GLY A 53 48.79 5.62 -16.28
CA GLY A 53 49.65 6.42 -17.15
C GLY A 53 49.60 6.00 -18.62
N ALA A 54 49.45 4.70 -18.91
CA ALA A 54 49.35 4.18 -20.26
C ALA A 54 48.00 4.48 -20.92
N LEU A 55 46.94 4.66 -20.13
CA LEU A 55 45.59 4.83 -20.65
C LEU A 55 45.13 6.29 -20.69
N VAL A 56 45.68 7.16 -19.85
CA VAL A 56 45.22 8.55 -19.70
C VAL A 56 46.01 9.50 -20.60
N PRO A 57 45.37 10.39 -21.37
CA PRO A 57 46.07 11.41 -22.16
C PRO A 57 46.73 12.47 -21.25
N ALA A 58 47.95 12.89 -21.57
CA ALA A 58 48.71 13.89 -20.81
C ALA A 58 48.01 15.26 -20.77
N SER A 59 47.28 15.60 -21.84
CA SER A 59 46.50 16.84 -21.96
C SER A 59 45.44 17.02 -20.87
N ARG A 60 44.98 15.94 -20.23
CA ARG A 60 43.99 15.98 -19.14
C ARG A 60 44.39 16.89 -17.97
N PHE A 61 45.68 16.94 -17.66
CA PHE A 61 46.16 17.68 -16.49
C PHE A 61 46.50 19.13 -16.82
N VAL A 62 46.53 19.50 -18.11
CA VAL A 62 46.84 20.84 -18.57
C VAL A 62 45.67 21.78 -18.27
N PRO A 63 45.86 22.86 -17.48
CA PRO A 63 44.79 23.78 -17.16
C PRO A 63 44.38 24.63 -18.37
N GLU A 64 43.07 24.77 -18.60
CA GLU A 64 42.52 25.59 -19.69
C GLU A 64 42.89 27.08 -19.54
N ASN A 65 42.79 27.62 -18.31
CA ASN A 65 43.01 29.03 -17.99
C ASN A 65 44.45 29.39 -17.58
N GLY A 66 45.43 28.51 -17.83
CA GLY A 66 46.83 28.77 -17.50
C GLY A 66 47.48 29.81 -18.44
N PRO A 67 48.54 30.52 -18.01
CA PRO A 67 49.39 31.28 -18.93
C PRO A 67 50.00 30.34 -19.99
N ASP A 68 49.94 30.69 -21.28
CA ASP A 68 50.35 29.79 -22.38
C ASP A 68 51.79 29.25 -22.22
N ASN A 69 52.70 30.08 -21.72
CA ASN A 69 54.09 29.71 -21.45
C ASN A 69 54.29 28.75 -20.26
N LYS A 70 53.25 28.52 -19.44
CA LYS A 70 53.31 27.66 -18.24
C LYS A 70 52.32 26.51 -18.25
N LYS A 71 51.42 26.42 -19.24
CA LYS A 71 50.39 25.38 -19.34
C LYS A 71 50.94 23.96 -19.20
N GLN A 72 52.01 23.62 -19.92
CA GLN A 72 52.63 22.28 -19.84
C GLN A 72 53.25 22.01 -18.46
N SER A 73 54.00 22.95 -17.89
CA SER A 73 54.60 22.78 -16.56
C SER A 73 53.54 22.64 -15.46
N LEU A 74 52.44 23.40 -15.54
CA LEU A 74 51.30 23.27 -14.64
C LEU A 74 50.61 21.92 -14.82
N GLY A 75 50.49 21.45 -16.07
CA GLY A 75 49.96 20.12 -16.38
C GLY A 75 50.74 19.00 -15.71
N ARG A 76 52.08 19.02 -15.83
CA ARG A 76 52.96 18.05 -15.17
C ARG A 76 52.88 18.13 -13.65
N ALA A 77 52.77 19.33 -13.07
CA ALA A 77 52.59 19.51 -11.63
C ALA A 77 51.25 18.94 -11.13
N ASN A 78 50.16 19.18 -11.86
CA ASN A 78 48.84 18.62 -11.57
C ASN A 78 48.84 17.09 -11.66
N ALA A 79 49.46 16.54 -12.71
CA ALA A 79 49.63 15.11 -12.88
C ALA A 79 50.49 14.50 -11.76
N ALA A 80 51.59 15.17 -11.37
CA ALA A 80 52.44 14.74 -10.28
C ALA A 80 51.64 14.59 -8.98
N LYS A 81 50.86 15.61 -8.63
CA LYS A 81 50.04 15.60 -7.42
C LYS A 81 49.00 14.47 -7.47
N PHE A 82 48.23 14.40 -8.56
CA PHE A 82 47.17 13.40 -8.70
C PHE A 82 47.70 11.96 -8.71
N VAL A 83 48.77 11.68 -9.46
CA VAL A 83 49.36 10.34 -9.53
C VAL A 83 49.99 9.96 -8.20
N THR A 84 50.65 10.89 -7.50
CA THR A 84 51.17 10.63 -6.14
C THR A 84 50.05 10.21 -5.18
N ASP A 85 48.91 10.91 -5.18
CA ASP A 85 47.76 10.58 -4.33
C ASP A 85 47.10 9.25 -4.76
N LEU A 86 46.95 9.04 -6.07
CA LEU A 86 46.37 7.82 -6.64
C LEU A 86 47.21 6.58 -6.32
N CYS A 87 48.53 6.73 -6.30
CA CYS A 87 49.50 5.64 -6.18
C CYS A 87 49.96 5.39 -4.74
N GLN A 88 49.16 5.73 -3.73
CA GLN A 88 49.39 5.31 -2.34
C GLN A 88 48.89 3.87 -2.09
N TYR A 89 49.42 3.21 -1.05
CA TYR A 89 48.92 1.93 -0.54
C TYR A 89 48.54 1.96 0.96
N PRO A 90 47.25 1.88 1.33
CA PRO A 90 46.08 1.88 0.45
C PRO A 90 45.97 3.22 -0.29
N GLY A 91 45.32 3.21 -1.46
CA GLY A 91 45.17 4.44 -2.25
C GLY A 91 44.18 5.40 -1.62
N GLU A 92 44.35 6.69 -1.88
CA GLU A 92 43.46 7.72 -1.36
C GLU A 92 42.06 7.57 -2.00
N PRO A 93 40.98 7.35 -1.20
CA PRO A 93 39.67 6.99 -1.73
C PRO A 93 39.07 8.00 -2.72
N LEU A 94 39.20 9.31 -2.47
CA LEU A 94 38.63 10.34 -3.34
C LEU A 94 39.35 10.39 -4.69
N THR A 95 40.65 10.14 -4.70
CA THR A 95 41.48 10.14 -5.91
C THR A 95 41.22 8.90 -6.75
N ILE A 96 41.01 7.74 -6.12
CA ILE A 96 40.53 6.52 -6.80
C ILE A 96 39.18 6.80 -7.46
N GLN A 97 38.23 7.39 -6.74
CA GLN A 97 36.91 7.73 -7.27
C GLN A 97 37.01 8.68 -8.46
N LYS A 98 37.83 9.73 -8.37
CA LYS A 98 38.10 10.68 -9.47
C LYS A 98 38.74 10.01 -10.68
N ALA A 99 39.60 9.01 -10.49
CA ALA A 99 40.15 8.24 -11.60
C ALA A 99 39.04 7.42 -12.28
N GLN A 100 38.21 6.71 -11.51
CA GLN A 100 37.15 5.86 -12.02
C GLN A 100 36.07 6.61 -12.83
N GLN A 101 35.83 7.89 -12.54
CA GLN A 101 34.88 8.74 -13.27
C GLN A 101 35.16 8.90 -14.78
N TYR A 102 36.37 8.56 -15.22
CA TYR A 102 36.80 8.68 -16.62
C TYR A 102 37.24 7.34 -17.21
N LEU A 103 37.07 6.26 -16.45
CA LEU A 103 37.23 4.90 -16.91
C LEU A 103 35.94 4.48 -17.61
N HIS A 104 36.05 4.13 -18.88
CA HIS A 104 34.95 3.63 -19.71
C HIS A 104 35.17 2.15 -20.01
N PHE A 105 34.08 1.41 -20.13
CA PHE A 105 34.07 0.04 -20.64
C PHE A 105 33.21 0.00 -21.90
N ASP A 106 33.78 -0.46 -23.01
CA ASP A 106 33.08 -0.51 -24.30
C ASP A 106 32.49 -1.91 -24.61
N GLY A 107 32.42 -2.78 -23.59
CA GLY A 107 32.00 -4.18 -23.73
C GLY A 107 33.16 -5.16 -23.93
N VAL A 108 34.33 -4.69 -24.39
CA VAL A 108 35.50 -5.54 -24.68
C VAL A 108 36.77 -5.05 -23.96
N ARG A 109 36.92 -3.74 -23.79
CA ARG A 109 38.12 -3.10 -23.26
C ARG A 109 37.76 -1.96 -22.30
N TYR A 110 38.66 -1.74 -21.36
CA TYR A 110 38.65 -0.54 -20.53
C TYR A 110 39.52 0.54 -21.18
N CYS A 111 39.01 1.77 -21.28
CA CYS A 111 39.77 2.91 -21.77
C CYS A 111 39.49 4.15 -20.93
N PHE A 112 40.47 5.05 -20.82
CA PHE A 112 40.25 6.36 -20.23
C PHE A 112 39.99 7.38 -21.33
N LYS A 113 38.87 8.10 -21.23
CA LYS A 113 38.52 9.17 -22.18
C LYS A 113 38.53 10.52 -21.47
N GLN A 114 38.64 11.60 -22.23
CA GLN A 114 38.48 12.95 -21.69
C GLN A 114 37.04 13.22 -21.28
N ASP A 115 36.08 12.62 -22.00
CA ASP A 115 34.66 12.71 -21.67
C ASP A 115 34.36 11.95 -20.35
N PRO A 116 33.51 12.52 -19.49
CA PRO A 116 33.05 11.84 -18.28
C PRO A 116 32.28 10.55 -18.64
N ASN A 117 32.41 9.51 -17.82
CA ASN A 117 31.58 8.32 -17.98
C ASN A 117 30.14 8.56 -17.53
N VAL A 118 29.24 7.64 -17.91
CA VAL A 118 27.81 7.71 -17.60
C VAL A 118 27.56 7.92 -16.11
N THR A 119 28.35 7.27 -15.25
CA THR A 119 28.28 7.45 -13.79
C THR A 119 28.57 8.89 -13.38
N LEU A 120 29.66 9.50 -13.84
CA LEU A 120 29.97 10.89 -13.52
C LEU A 120 28.89 11.85 -14.04
N LEU A 121 28.34 11.59 -15.22
CA LEU A 121 27.22 12.39 -15.76
C LEU A 121 26.00 12.32 -14.85
N ILE A 122 25.63 11.12 -14.40
CA ILE A 122 24.50 10.92 -13.47
C ILE A 122 24.77 11.58 -12.13
N GLU A 123 25.95 11.41 -11.53
CA GLU A 123 26.27 12.03 -10.23
C GLU A 123 26.24 13.56 -10.32
N THR A 124 26.80 14.13 -11.39
CA THR A 124 26.79 15.59 -11.62
C THR A 124 25.35 16.11 -11.76
N GLU A 125 24.51 15.40 -12.50
CA GLU A 125 23.11 15.79 -12.66
C GLU A 125 22.30 15.53 -11.38
N ALA A 126 22.59 14.46 -10.63
CA ALA A 126 21.95 14.18 -9.35
C ALA A 126 22.28 15.27 -8.33
N ASP A 127 23.51 15.77 -8.29
CA ASP A 127 23.88 16.94 -7.48
C ASP A 127 23.17 18.21 -7.94
N ALA A 128 22.98 18.41 -9.24
CA ALA A 128 22.22 19.53 -9.78
C ALA A 128 20.73 19.45 -9.38
N VAL A 129 20.12 18.26 -9.47
CA VAL A 129 18.75 17.99 -9.04
C VAL A 129 18.63 18.12 -7.51
N ALA A 130 19.63 17.73 -6.74
CA ALA A 130 19.64 17.86 -5.28
C ALA A 130 19.52 19.31 -4.80
N ARG A 131 19.99 20.27 -5.60
CA ARG A 131 19.86 21.72 -5.30
C ARG A 131 18.43 22.24 -5.46
N ASP A 132 17.57 21.49 -6.14
CA ASP A 132 16.15 21.79 -6.33
C ASP A 132 15.29 20.67 -5.73
N GLU A 133 15.21 20.64 -4.40
CA GLU A 133 14.41 19.65 -3.67
C GLU A 133 12.92 19.74 -4.00
N SER A 134 12.44 20.92 -4.43
CA SER A 134 11.04 21.14 -4.81
C SER A 134 10.65 20.27 -6.00
N LEU A 135 11.56 20.10 -6.96
CA LEU A 135 11.35 19.26 -8.13
C LEU A 135 11.27 17.77 -7.77
N VAL A 136 12.13 17.30 -6.86
CA VAL A 136 12.08 15.91 -6.37
C VAL A 136 10.78 15.65 -5.62
N THR A 137 10.41 16.59 -4.75
CA THR A 137 9.17 16.52 -3.95
C THR A 137 7.93 16.51 -4.84
N ALA A 138 7.88 17.37 -5.87
CA ALA A 138 6.78 17.42 -6.83
C ALA A 138 6.66 16.11 -7.64
N GLN A 139 7.79 15.53 -8.06
CA GLN A 139 7.80 14.24 -8.76
C GLN A 139 7.28 13.11 -7.88
N ILE A 140 7.69 13.05 -6.61
CA ILE A 140 7.19 12.06 -5.64
C ILE A 140 5.70 12.24 -5.41
N LYS A 141 5.21 13.49 -5.27
CA LYS A 141 3.77 13.77 -5.13
C LYS A 141 2.98 13.25 -6.32
N THR A 142 3.45 13.51 -7.54
CA THR A 142 2.82 13.03 -8.78
C THR A 142 2.74 11.50 -8.79
N MET A 143 3.83 10.83 -8.43
CA MET A 143 3.86 9.37 -8.31
C MET A 143 2.86 8.86 -7.25
N LEU A 144 2.77 9.52 -6.09
CA LEU A 144 1.79 9.17 -5.07
C LEU A 144 0.35 9.33 -5.58
N GLU A 145 0.03 10.46 -6.22
CA GLU A 145 -1.29 10.75 -6.77
C GLU A 145 -1.71 9.72 -7.83
N GLU A 146 -0.79 9.31 -8.71
CA GLU A 146 -1.03 8.23 -9.68
C GLU A 146 -1.43 6.91 -9.01
N ARG A 147 -0.86 6.59 -7.84
CA ARG A 147 -1.15 5.36 -7.08
C ARG A 147 -2.42 5.45 -6.25
N LEU A 148 -2.86 6.67 -5.93
CA LEU A 148 -4.10 6.92 -5.19
C LEU A 148 -5.28 7.21 -6.13
N ALA A 149 -5.02 7.39 -7.43
CA ALA A 149 -6.01 7.68 -8.44
C ALA A 149 -7.11 6.60 -8.48
N GLY A 150 -8.37 7.04 -8.49
CA GLY A 150 -9.54 6.15 -8.43
C GLY A 150 -10.04 5.84 -7.01
N HIS A 151 -9.27 6.17 -5.97
CA HIS A 151 -9.70 6.00 -4.58
C HIS A 151 -10.22 7.32 -4.00
N HIS A 152 -11.54 7.50 -4.01
CA HIS A 152 -12.18 8.74 -3.55
C HIS A 152 -11.99 9.04 -2.04
N GLY A 153 -11.54 8.07 -1.24
CA GLY A 153 -11.19 8.26 0.16
C GLY A 153 -9.72 8.64 0.39
N ALA A 154 -8.87 8.66 -0.64
CA ALA A 154 -7.45 8.94 -0.50
C ALA A 154 -7.14 10.41 -0.76
N ILE A 155 -6.40 11.05 0.17
CA ILE A 155 -6.01 12.47 0.06
C ILE A 155 -4.49 12.53 0.09
N ALA A 156 -3.89 12.96 -1.02
CA ALA A 156 -2.43 13.04 -1.17
C ALA A 156 -1.90 14.39 -0.66
N TRP A 157 -1.04 14.33 0.36
CA TRP A 157 -0.25 15.47 0.84
C TRP A 157 -1.07 16.76 1.05
N PRO A 158 -2.05 16.75 1.97
CA PRO A 158 -2.77 17.96 2.32
C PRO A 158 -1.79 18.99 2.92
N GLY A 159 -1.87 20.24 2.45
CA GLY A 159 -1.04 21.35 2.96
C GLY A 159 -1.56 21.93 4.26
N SER A 160 -2.87 21.82 4.49
CA SER A 160 -3.56 22.22 5.71
C SER A 160 -4.71 21.30 6.05
N SER A 161 -5.24 21.40 7.27
CA SER A 161 -6.42 20.64 7.69
C SER A 161 -7.68 20.95 6.87
N GLY A 162 -7.72 22.11 6.19
CA GLY A 162 -8.81 22.51 5.29
C GLY A 162 -8.81 21.80 3.95
N ASP A 163 -7.69 21.21 3.54
CA ASP A 163 -7.58 20.46 2.28
C ASP A 163 -8.20 19.06 2.39
N ILE A 164 -8.53 18.62 3.60
CA ILE A 164 -9.23 17.37 3.87
C ILE A 164 -10.73 17.67 3.98
N PRO A 165 -11.57 17.21 3.02
CA PRO A 165 -13.00 17.43 3.04
C PRO A 165 -13.64 16.94 4.35
N ASP A 166 -14.56 17.71 4.90
CA ASP A 166 -15.38 17.32 6.05
C ASP A 166 -16.77 16.86 5.60
N GLU A 167 -17.50 16.21 6.51
CA GLU A 167 -18.89 15.76 6.30
C GLU A 167 -19.09 14.80 5.10
N GLN A 168 -18.02 14.14 4.67
CA GLN A 168 -18.07 13.09 3.65
C GLN A 168 -18.52 11.76 4.28
N PRO A 169 -19.61 11.13 3.81
CA PRO A 169 -20.11 9.87 4.37
C PRO A 169 -19.29 8.65 3.90
N ARG A 170 -17.95 8.77 4.00
CA ARG A 170 -16.97 7.75 3.64
C ARG A 170 -15.73 7.91 4.50
N PHE A 171 -15.01 6.81 4.68
CA PHE A 171 -13.73 6.83 5.36
C PHE A 171 -12.66 7.45 4.46
N GLN A 172 -11.94 8.43 5.01
CA GLN A 172 -10.90 9.17 4.32
C GLN A 172 -9.54 8.89 4.98
N ILE A 173 -8.50 8.76 4.15
CA ILE A 173 -7.12 8.55 4.56
C ILE A 173 -6.29 9.68 3.96
N ALA A 174 -5.74 10.53 4.83
CA ALA A 174 -4.80 11.57 4.44
C ALA A 174 -3.37 11.07 4.53
N TYR A 175 -2.69 10.98 3.39
CA TYR A 175 -1.29 10.61 3.27
C TYR A 175 -0.43 11.82 3.54
N LEU A 176 0.27 11.86 4.68
CA LEU A 176 1.02 13.04 5.09
C LEU A 176 2.30 13.24 4.24
N PRO A 177 2.74 14.49 4.02
CA PRO A 177 3.96 14.81 3.29
C PRO A 177 5.21 14.24 3.97
N LEU A 178 6.27 13.99 3.18
CA LEU A 178 7.53 13.39 3.66
C LEU A 178 8.16 14.15 4.83
N ASP A 179 8.08 15.49 4.83
CA ASP A 179 8.63 16.33 5.89
C ASP A 179 8.01 16.07 7.26
N PHE A 180 6.81 15.47 7.30
CA PHE A 180 6.20 15.03 8.54
C PHE A 180 7.10 14.02 9.27
N ALA A 181 7.81 13.14 8.55
CA ALA A 181 8.68 12.12 9.13
C ALA A 181 9.86 12.72 9.91
N ASN A 182 10.31 13.93 9.54
CA ASN A 182 11.46 14.61 10.12
C ASN A 182 11.11 15.50 11.32
N LYS A 183 9.82 15.67 11.62
CA LYS A 183 9.36 16.47 12.76
C LYS A 183 9.58 15.74 14.09
N SER A 184 9.72 16.51 15.16
CA SER A 184 9.77 15.98 16.53
C SER A 184 8.46 15.31 16.92
N ALA A 185 8.48 14.40 17.89
CA ALA A 185 7.26 13.72 18.36
C ALA A 185 6.15 14.71 18.78
N LYS A 186 6.54 15.79 19.49
CA LYS A 186 5.60 16.85 19.91
C LYS A 186 4.96 17.58 18.73
N GLU A 187 5.73 17.90 17.69
CA GLU A 187 5.19 18.54 16.49
C GLU A 187 4.30 17.59 15.68
N LYS A 188 4.67 16.31 15.59
CA LYS A 188 3.86 15.27 14.93
C LYS A 188 2.51 15.13 15.62
N ASP A 189 2.48 15.00 16.94
CA ASP A 189 1.25 14.86 17.70
C ASP A 189 0.39 16.14 17.60
N ALA A 190 1.00 17.33 17.63
CA ALA A 190 0.29 18.61 17.49
C ALA A 190 -0.36 18.78 16.10
N LEU A 191 0.38 18.51 15.03
CA LEU A 191 -0.14 18.57 13.66
C LEU A 191 -1.22 17.51 13.42
N ALA A 192 -1.00 16.28 13.89
CA ALA A 192 -2.00 15.22 13.73
C ALA A 192 -3.31 15.56 14.47
N SER A 193 -3.21 16.12 15.68
CA SER A 193 -4.38 16.62 16.41
C SER A 193 -5.07 17.76 15.65
N GLU A 194 -4.32 18.66 15.02
CA GLU A 194 -4.89 19.71 14.18
C GLU A 194 -5.68 19.16 12.98
N PHE A 195 -5.12 18.20 12.24
CA PHE A 195 -5.80 17.55 11.11
C PHE A 195 -7.08 16.81 11.54
N ILE A 196 -7.02 16.14 12.70
CA ILE A 196 -8.14 15.38 13.27
C ILE A 196 -9.24 16.31 13.79
N GLU A 197 -8.90 17.39 14.49
CA GLU A 197 -9.87 18.22 15.20
C GLU A 197 -10.40 19.37 14.37
N LYS A 198 -9.71 19.77 13.30
CA LYS A 198 -10.07 20.94 12.48
C LYS A 198 -10.24 20.60 11.00
N CYS A 199 -11.07 21.39 10.35
CA CYS A 199 -11.15 21.56 8.90
C CYS A 199 -10.92 23.05 8.60
N GLY A 200 -9.65 23.42 8.41
CA GLY A 200 -9.23 24.82 8.32
C GLY A 200 -9.46 25.55 9.64
N SER A 201 -10.30 26.58 9.63
CA SER A 201 -10.64 27.35 10.84
C SER A 201 -11.80 26.76 11.64
N LYS A 202 -12.56 25.80 11.07
CA LYS A 202 -13.74 25.21 11.71
C LYS A 202 -13.37 23.93 12.45
N PRO A 203 -14.06 23.57 13.56
CA PRO A 203 -13.92 22.24 14.14
C PRO A 203 -14.42 21.19 13.15
N ARG A 204 -13.72 20.06 13.05
CA ARG A 204 -14.10 18.94 12.20
C ARG A 204 -15.28 18.18 12.80
N THR A 205 -16.32 17.95 12.00
CA THR A 205 -17.50 17.18 12.40
C THR A 205 -17.21 15.68 12.28
N TYR A 206 -16.81 15.20 11.08
CA TYR A 206 -16.68 13.77 10.77
C TYR A 206 -15.30 13.20 11.14
N ARG A 207 -14.96 13.31 12.42
CA ARG A 207 -13.67 12.90 12.98
C ARG A 207 -13.46 11.39 12.93
N ASN A 208 -14.51 10.60 13.15
CA ASN A 208 -14.44 9.13 13.13
C ASN A 208 -14.25 8.57 11.71
N GLY A 209 -14.49 9.38 10.68
CA GLY A 209 -14.29 9.05 9.27
C GLY A 209 -12.89 9.36 8.74
N LEU A 210 -11.93 9.76 9.58
CA LEU A 210 -10.61 10.22 9.13
C LEU A 210 -9.47 9.37 9.73
N ALA A 211 -8.49 9.05 8.89
CA ALA A 211 -7.21 8.50 9.27
C ALA A 211 -6.05 9.31 8.66
N LEU A 212 -4.90 9.30 9.32
CA LEU A 212 -3.67 9.87 8.80
C LEU A 212 -2.66 8.75 8.53
N ALA A 213 -2.21 8.60 7.28
CA ALA A 213 -1.13 7.68 6.94
C ALA A 213 0.21 8.40 7.10
N ILE A 214 1.10 7.80 7.91
CA ILE A 214 2.33 8.44 8.39
C ILE A 214 3.54 7.92 7.64
N PRO A 215 4.37 8.80 7.05
CA PRO A 215 5.54 8.37 6.31
C PRO A 215 6.69 7.94 7.24
N ALA A 216 7.40 6.88 6.86
CA ALA A 216 8.57 6.37 7.57
C ALA A 216 9.84 7.13 7.21
N THR A 217 10.60 7.58 8.22
CA THR A 217 11.81 8.41 8.03
C THR A 217 12.85 7.75 7.12
N ASP A 218 13.15 6.48 7.33
CA ASP A 218 14.12 5.72 6.51
C ASP A 218 13.66 5.55 5.04
N GLN A 219 12.36 5.37 4.83
CA GLN A 219 11.79 5.24 3.49
C GLN A 219 11.66 6.60 2.79
N THR A 220 11.48 7.70 3.53
CA THR A 220 11.44 9.06 2.95
C THR A 220 12.77 9.43 2.28
N GLU A 221 13.90 9.14 2.92
CA GLU A 221 15.22 9.40 2.35
C GLU A 221 15.54 8.45 1.19
N SER A 222 15.07 7.20 1.28
CA SER A 222 15.20 6.22 0.20
C SER A 222 14.44 6.68 -1.04
N VAL A 223 13.15 7.03 -0.94
CA VAL A 223 12.36 7.48 -2.10
C VAL A 223 12.90 8.79 -2.68
N ARG A 224 13.33 9.75 -1.85
CA ARG A 224 13.98 10.99 -2.30
C ARG A 224 15.22 10.71 -3.13
N ARG A 225 16.10 9.84 -2.64
CA ARG A 225 17.32 9.44 -3.35
C ARG A 225 16.98 8.79 -4.68
N GLU A 226 16.14 7.75 -4.68
CA GLU A 226 15.86 6.99 -5.89
C GLU A 226 15.14 7.83 -6.97
N VAL A 227 14.21 8.70 -6.57
CA VAL A 227 13.56 9.63 -7.51
C VAL A 227 14.53 10.69 -8.03
N ARG A 228 15.44 11.20 -7.19
CA ARG A 228 16.51 12.12 -7.63
C ARG A 228 17.39 11.48 -8.69
N TYR A 229 17.86 10.25 -8.47
CA TYR A 229 18.66 9.53 -9.46
C TYR A 229 17.85 9.17 -10.71
N HIS A 230 16.57 8.84 -10.57
CA HIS A 230 15.68 8.63 -11.73
C HIS A 230 15.61 9.88 -12.62
N ILE A 231 15.40 11.06 -12.02
CA ILE A 231 15.38 12.34 -12.74
C ILE A 231 16.75 12.62 -13.38
N ALA A 232 17.83 12.40 -12.65
CA ALA A 232 19.19 12.64 -13.15
C ALA A 232 19.49 11.78 -14.38
N VAL A 233 19.20 10.47 -14.31
CA VAL A 233 19.37 9.54 -15.42
C VAL A 233 18.49 9.95 -16.62
N ASP A 234 17.25 10.35 -16.39
CA ASP A 234 16.35 10.82 -17.44
C ASP A 234 16.88 12.08 -18.15
N ARG A 235 17.41 13.05 -17.40
CA ARG A 235 18.00 14.27 -17.95
C ARG A 235 19.28 13.99 -18.74
N VAL A 236 20.17 13.14 -18.22
CA VAL A 236 21.39 12.71 -18.95
C VAL A 236 20.99 11.99 -20.24
N GLY A 237 19.99 11.11 -20.20
CA GLY A 237 19.46 10.42 -21.38
C GLY A 237 18.86 11.37 -22.41
N LYS A 238 18.08 12.36 -21.98
CA LYS A 238 17.57 13.43 -22.87
C LYS A 238 18.68 14.28 -23.48
N ALA A 239 19.79 14.45 -22.76
CA ALA A 239 20.99 15.14 -23.22
C ALA A 239 21.99 14.23 -23.96
N ALA A 240 21.61 13.02 -24.37
CA ALA A 240 22.54 12.04 -24.97
C ALA A 240 23.34 12.58 -26.15
N LYS A 241 22.71 13.37 -27.04
CA LYS A 241 23.38 14.02 -28.18
C LYS A 241 24.42 15.05 -27.73
N LYS A 242 24.13 15.81 -26.67
CA LYS A 242 25.05 16.83 -26.12
C LYS A 242 26.30 16.17 -25.54
N HIS A 243 26.15 15.00 -24.94
CA HIS A 243 27.23 14.24 -24.32
C HIS A 243 27.89 13.23 -25.26
N ASN A 244 27.51 13.20 -26.55
CA ASN A 244 28.01 12.23 -27.54
C ASN A 244 27.94 10.77 -27.05
N LEU A 245 26.85 10.41 -26.36
CA LEU A 245 26.72 9.07 -25.76
C LEU A 245 26.62 7.99 -26.84
N THR A 246 27.29 6.87 -26.63
CA THR A 246 27.17 5.70 -27.50
C THR A 246 25.83 4.99 -27.29
N LYS A 247 25.52 4.04 -28.18
CA LYS A 247 24.32 3.20 -28.04
C LYS A 247 24.36 2.39 -26.74
N GLU A 248 25.50 1.80 -26.42
CA GLU A 248 25.73 1.01 -25.21
C GLU A 248 25.53 1.86 -23.96
N GLN A 249 26.04 3.10 -23.94
CA GLN A 249 25.85 4.04 -22.84
C GLN A 249 24.38 4.47 -22.69
N THR A 250 23.66 4.61 -23.81
CA THR A 250 22.22 4.92 -23.80
C THR A 250 21.40 3.74 -23.27
N ASP A 251 21.78 2.51 -23.63
CA ASP A 251 21.18 1.29 -23.11
C ASP A 251 21.47 1.14 -21.60
N GLU A 252 22.70 1.42 -21.16
CA GLU A 252 23.09 1.47 -19.74
C GLU A 252 22.24 2.49 -18.95
N LEU A 253 22.03 3.69 -19.50
CA LEU A 253 21.15 4.70 -18.89
C LEU A 253 19.70 4.21 -18.75
N ARG A 254 19.19 3.52 -19.77
CA ARG A 254 17.82 2.95 -19.73
C ARG A 254 17.70 1.89 -18.64
N GLU A 255 18.68 1.01 -18.51
CA GLU A 255 18.73 0.00 -17.44
C GLU A 255 18.78 0.67 -16.07
N ARG A 256 19.70 1.63 -15.86
CA ARG A 256 19.79 2.38 -14.60
C ARG A 256 18.51 3.13 -14.26
N LYS A 257 17.83 3.71 -15.26
CA LYS A 257 16.53 4.38 -15.06
C LYS A 257 15.49 3.40 -14.52
N ALA A 258 15.43 2.19 -15.09
CA ALA A 258 14.54 1.14 -14.63
C ALA A 258 14.92 0.65 -13.22
N THR A 259 16.22 0.53 -12.91
CA THR A 259 16.70 0.19 -11.56
C THR A 259 16.22 1.21 -10.52
N HIS A 260 16.44 2.50 -10.76
CA HIS A 260 16.01 3.56 -9.85
C HIS A 260 14.48 3.66 -9.75
N ALA A 261 13.75 3.42 -10.85
CA ALA A 261 12.30 3.33 -10.82
C ALA A 261 11.83 2.19 -9.90
N GLY A 262 12.34 0.96 -10.09
CA GLY A 262 11.98 -0.20 -9.26
C GLY A 262 12.38 -0.06 -7.79
N ALA A 263 13.52 0.60 -7.52
CA ALA A 263 13.94 0.93 -6.17
C ALA A 263 13.01 1.97 -5.52
N ALA A 264 12.57 2.98 -6.26
CA ALA A 264 11.57 3.94 -5.80
C ALA A 264 10.22 3.25 -5.50
N GLU A 265 9.75 2.32 -6.35
CA GLU A 265 8.55 1.52 -6.07
C GLU A 265 8.69 0.73 -4.78
N SER A 266 9.84 0.09 -4.58
CA SER A 266 10.12 -0.68 -3.37
C SER A 266 10.10 0.19 -2.11
N ALA A 267 10.55 1.44 -2.20
CA ALA A 267 10.44 2.42 -1.11
C ALA A 267 8.98 2.86 -0.89
N PHE A 268 8.21 3.11 -1.97
CA PHE A 268 6.78 3.46 -1.88
C PHE A 268 5.95 2.39 -1.17
N VAL A 269 6.21 1.10 -1.43
CA VAL A 269 5.53 -0.02 -0.74
C VAL A 269 5.66 0.11 0.79
N LYS A 270 6.81 0.60 1.28
CA LYS A 270 7.10 0.71 2.71
C LYS A 270 6.91 2.13 3.24
N LEU A 271 6.53 3.09 2.40
CA LEU A 271 6.55 4.51 2.74
C LEU A 271 5.61 4.84 3.88
N TYR A 272 4.42 4.24 3.91
CA TYR A 272 3.38 4.50 4.92
C TYR A 272 3.11 3.25 5.77
N PRO A 273 3.98 2.90 6.74
CA PRO A 273 3.81 1.70 7.56
C PRO A 273 2.85 1.87 8.73
N GLU A 274 2.41 3.10 9.01
CA GLU A 274 1.63 3.43 10.20
C GLU A 274 0.44 4.33 9.84
N VAL A 275 -0.70 4.06 10.46
CA VAL A 275 -1.95 4.80 10.30
C VAL A 275 -2.42 5.28 11.66
N TRP A 276 -2.66 6.57 11.77
CA TRP A 276 -3.11 7.23 13.00
C TRP A 276 -4.61 7.45 12.93
N LEU A 277 -5.30 7.00 13.97
CA LEU A 277 -6.76 7.06 14.11
C LEU A 277 -7.14 7.86 15.35
N PRO A 278 -8.14 8.74 15.28
CA PRO A 278 -8.64 9.43 16.46
C PRO A 278 -9.37 8.46 17.36
N LYS A 279 -9.06 8.46 18.65
CA LYS A 279 -9.68 7.60 19.66
C LYS A 279 -10.14 8.46 20.83
N LEU A 280 -11.26 8.08 21.43
CA LEU A 280 -11.67 8.66 22.71
C LEU A 280 -11.02 7.86 23.84
N ASP A 281 -10.23 8.53 24.68
CA ASP A 281 -9.67 7.95 25.89
C ASP A 281 -9.90 8.90 27.08
N GLN A 282 -10.56 8.39 28.12
CA GLN A 282 -10.92 9.16 29.33
C GLN A 282 -11.58 10.53 29.06
N GLY A 283 -12.36 10.64 27.97
CA GLY A 283 -13.05 11.88 27.59
C GLY A 283 -12.21 12.88 26.78
N ALA A 284 -10.94 12.59 26.53
CA ALA A 284 -10.07 13.35 25.63
C ALA A 284 -9.89 12.63 24.30
N ILE A 285 -9.69 13.40 23.22
CA ILE A 285 -9.32 12.86 21.92
C ILE A 285 -7.83 12.56 21.97
N THR A 286 -7.47 11.30 21.73
CA THR A 286 -6.11 10.81 21.63
C THR A 286 -5.90 10.15 20.27
N ILE A 287 -4.66 9.81 19.95
CA ILE A 287 -4.30 9.20 18.68
C ILE A 287 -3.93 7.73 18.92
N GLU A 288 -4.71 6.82 18.35
CA GLU A 288 -4.36 5.41 18.25
C GLU A 288 -3.43 5.20 17.04
N LYS A 289 -2.29 4.57 17.30
CA LYS A 289 -1.24 4.31 16.31
C LYS A 289 -1.31 2.86 15.85
N VAL A 290 -1.68 2.64 14.59
CA VAL A 290 -1.83 1.32 13.96
C VAL A 290 -0.65 1.10 13.02
N ALA A 291 0.29 0.26 13.41
CA ALA A 291 1.48 -0.04 12.61
C ALA A 291 1.46 -1.46 12.03
N VAL A 292 2.18 -1.66 10.92
CA VAL A 292 2.49 -3.00 10.41
C VAL A 292 3.32 -3.75 11.47
N GLY A 293 2.71 -4.75 12.12
CA GLY A 293 3.37 -5.59 13.11
C GLY A 293 4.29 -6.64 12.47
N GLY A 294 4.48 -7.78 13.14
CA GLY A 294 5.34 -8.86 12.63
C GLY A 294 4.86 -9.57 11.35
N ARG A 295 3.57 -9.43 11.00
CA ARG A 295 3.01 -9.97 9.76
C ARG A 295 3.15 -8.95 8.63
N SER A 296 3.88 -9.32 7.58
CA SER A 296 3.97 -8.51 6.37
C SER A 296 2.63 -8.46 5.64
N LEU A 297 2.28 -7.26 5.16
CA LEU A 297 1.13 -7.06 4.28
C LEU A 297 1.35 -7.79 2.95
N GLN A 298 0.32 -8.47 2.46
CA GLN A 298 0.37 -9.26 1.23
C GLN A 298 0.33 -8.39 -0.02
N THR A 299 -0.48 -7.32 0.04
CA THR A 299 -0.62 -6.39 -1.07
C THR A 299 0.67 -5.63 -1.23
N THR A 300 1.29 -5.62 -2.41
CA THR A 300 2.60 -4.98 -2.58
C THR A 300 2.63 -4.13 -3.84
N ILE A 301 2.53 -4.78 -4.99
CA ILE A 301 2.72 -4.15 -6.30
C ILE A 301 1.56 -4.56 -7.22
N SER A 302 1.10 -3.64 -8.06
CA SER A 302 0.06 -3.87 -9.07
C SER A 302 0.61 -4.59 -10.31
N GLU A 303 -0.29 -4.98 -11.22
CA GLU A 303 0.08 -5.52 -12.55
C GLU A 303 0.95 -4.54 -13.37
N LYS A 304 0.85 -3.23 -13.10
CA LYS A 304 1.65 -2.18 -13.74
C LYS A 304 3.01 -1.96 -13.07
N HIS A 305 3.42 -2.85 -12.17
CA HIS A 305 4.64 -2.73 -11.36
C HIS A 305 4.68 -1.48 -10.46
N GLN A 306 3.52 -0.95 -10.05
CA GLN A 306 3.42 0.22 -9.16
C GLN A 306 3.04 -0.20 -7.74
N ALA A 307 3.57 0.49 -6.73
CA ALA A 307 3.19 0.25 -5.34
C ALA A 307 1.68 0.50 -5.09
N MET A 308 0.99 -0.51 -4.55
CA MET A 308 -0.45 -0.43 -4.20
C MET A 308 -0.63 0.20 -2.81
N ILE A 309 -0.39 1.50 -2.72
CA ILE A 309 -0.30 2.22 -1.43
C ILE A 309 -1.66 2.20 -0.70
N TYR A 310 -2.75 2.50 -1.40
CA TYR A 310 -4.08 2.57 -0.80
C TYR A 310 -4.55 1.23 -0.27
N GLU A 311 -4.43 0.19 -1.08
CA GLU A 311 -4.85 -1.17 -0.74
C GLU A 311 -4.04 -1.73 0.41
N ARG A 312 -2.75 -1.38 0.52
CA ARG A 312 -1.91 -1.73 1.68
C ARG A 312 -2.41 -1.07 2.95
N THR A 313 -2.73 0.23 2.88
CA THR A 313 -3.30 0.93 4.04
C THR A 313 -4.64 0.31 4.44
N MET A 314 -5.47 -0.04 3.46
CA MET A 314 -6.75 -0.71 3.70
C MET A 314 -6.59 -2.12 4.28
N GLU A 315 -5.68 -2.94 3.77
CA GLU A 315 -5.35 -4.26 4.32
C GLU A 315 -4.97 -4.15 5.79
N LEU A 316 -4.13 -3.17 6.14
CA LEU A 316 -3.70 -2.93 7.50
C LEU A 316 -4.89 -2.65 8.44
N ILE A 317 -5.81 -1.76 8.07
CA ILE A 317 -6.89 -1.30 8.97
C ILE A 317 -8.20 -2.10 8.87
N THR A 318 -8.36 -2.96 7.86
CA THR A 318 -9.58 -3.77 7.65
C THR A 318 -9.36 -5.27 7.82
N GLN A 319 -8.13 -5.77 7.64
CA GLN A 319 -7.83 -7.22 7.70
C GLN A 319 -6.85 -7.57 8.82
N VAL A 320 -5.73 -6.86 8.92
CA VAL A 320 -4.66 -7.17 9.89
C VAL A 320 -5.00 -6.63 11.28
N GLN A 321 -5.21 -5.32 11.37
CA GLN A 321 -5.66 -4.64 12.58
C GLN A 321 -7.04 -4.04 12.32
N LYS A 322 -8.07 -4.89 12.44
CA LYS A 322 -9.46 -4.51 12.15
C LYS A 322 -9.89 -3.31 13.02
N ARG A 323 -9.98 -2.15 12.38
CA ARG A 323 -10.41 -0.87 12.97
C ARG A 323 -11.47 -0.17 12.13
N VAL A 324 -11.52 -0.47 10.84
CA VAL A 324 -12.52 0.04 9.89
C VAL A 324 -13.31 -1.14 9.33
N PHE A 325 -14.62 -0.99 9.23
CA PHE A 325 -15.55 -2.05 8.87
C PHE A 325 -16.35 -1.70 7.62
N THR A 326 -16.62 -2.70 6.79
CA THR A 326 -17.46 -2.58 5.58
C THR A 326 -18.91 -2.99 5.82
N ILE A 327 -19.19 -3.65 6.95
CA ILE A 327 -20.50 -4.17 7.31
C ILE A 327 -20.86 -3.62 8.69
N LEU A 328 -22.10 -3.13 8.82
CA LEU A 328 -22.67 -2.69 10.08
C LEU A 328 -23.82 -3.61 10.48
N LYS A 329 -23.73 -4.24 11.65
CA LYS A 329 -24.81 -5.08 12.17
C LYS A 329 -25.98 -4.22 12.68
N PRO A 330 -27.25 -4.62 12.47
CA PRO A 330 -28.42 -3.87 12.92
C PRO A 330 -28.42 -3.55 14.41
N ALA A 331 -28.03 -4.51 15.25
CA ALA A 331 -27.94 -4.33 16.70
C ALA A 331 -27.00 -3.18 17.11
N LYS A 332 -25.94 -2.90 16.33
CA LYS A 332 -25.02 -1.80 16.61
C LYS A 332 -25.67 -0.43 16.39
N ILE A 333 -26.66 -0.31 15.50
CA ILE A 333 -27.41 0.95 15.31
C ILE A 333 -28.23 1.25 16.56
N VAL A 334 -28.96 0.26 17.07
CA VAL A 334 -29.76 0.39 18.29
C VAL A 334 -28.89 0.74 19.49
N GLU A 335 -27.76 0.05 19.67
CA GLU A 335 -26.81 0.28 20.77
C GLU A 335 -26.15 1.66 20.69
N SER A 336 -25.63 2.05 19.52
CA SER A 336 -24.87 3.29 19.35
C SER A 336 -25.74 4.51 19.60
N PHE A 337 -26.99 4.48 19.13
CA PHE A 337 -27.96 5.57 19.30
C PHE A 337 -28.79 5.46 20.58
N LYS A 338 -28.52 4.44 21.43
CA LYS A 338 -29.24 4.17 22.68
C LYS A 338 -30.76 4.17 22.49
N LEU A 339 -31.23 3.66 21.35
CA LEU A 339 -32.65 3.64 21.05
C LEU A 339 -33.37 2.76 22.08
N GLY A 340 -34.43 3.30 22.69
CA GLY A 340 -35.18 2.61 23.73
C GLY A 340 -34.57 2.74 25.14
N GLN A 341 -33.45 3.46 25.30
CA GLN A 341 -32.76 3.64 26.58
C GLN A 341 -32.66 5.14 26.95
N GLY A 342 -32.77 5.45 28.24
CA GLY A 342 -32.69 6.83 28.75
C GLY A 342 -34.03 7.52 28.94
N ALA A 343 -34.01 8.72 29.53
CA ALA A 343 -35.19 9.55 29.79
C ALA A 343 -34.98 10.96 29.19
N PRO A 344 -35.75 11.36 28.16
CA PRO A 344 -36.78 10.60 27.44
C PRO A 344 -36.19 9.54 26.51
N SER A 345 -36.85 8.39 26.41
CA SER A 345 -36.42 7.28 25.55
C SER A 345 -36.68 7.63 24.08
N ALA A 346 -35.61 7.74 23.28
CA ALA A 346 -35.73 7.96 21.86
C ALA A 346 -36.19 6.65 21.19
N SER A 347 -37.42 6.62 20.70
CA SER A 347 -38.02 5.45 20.04
C SER A 347 -37.66 5.32 18.55
N GLY A 348 -36.85 6.23 18.02
CA GLY A 348 -36.50 6.29 16.60
C GLY A 348 -35.53 7.43 16.29
N VAL A 349 -34.96 7.39 15.09
CA VAL A 349 -33.86 8.28 14.66
C VAL A 349 -33.90 8.47 13.15
N LYS A 350 -33.50 9.65 12.66
CA LYS A 350 -33.39 9.90 11.22
C LYS A 350 -32.14 9.22 10.67
N CYS A 351 -32.20 8.75 9.42
CA CYS A 351 -31.04 8.12 8.79
C CYS A 351 -29.87 9.10 8.62
N VAL A 352 -30.15 10.39 8.40
CA VAL A 352 -29.11 11.45 8.35
C VAL A 352 -28.35 11.56 9.67
N ASP A 353 -29.05 11.43 10.80
CA ASP A 353 -28.45 11.43 12.13
C ASP A 353 -27.65 10.13 12.38
N ILE A 354 -28.10 9.01 11.79
CA ILE A 354 -27.34 7.74 11.79
C ILE A 354 -26.00 7.91 11.09
N VAL A 355 -26.02 8.44 9.86
CA VAL A 355 -24.81 8.73 9.07
C VAL A 355 -23.90 9.67 9.84
N ALA A 356 -24.41 10.83 10.25
CA ALA A 356 -23.63 11.81 10.98
C ALA A 356 -23.03 11.23 12.26
N GLY A 357 -23.78 10.40 12.99
CA GLY A 357 -23.31 9.80 14.23
C GLY A 357 -22.12 8.84 14.03
N TYR A 358 -22.19 7.93 13.05
CA TYR A 358 -21.10 6.99 12.78
C TYR A 358 -19.81 7.67 12.34
N TYR A 359 -19.90 8.77 11.60
CA TYR A 359 -18.73 9.53 11.17
C TYR A 359 -18.25 10.58 12.17
N SER A 360 -19.09 11.02 13.12
CA SER A 360 -18.72 12.07 14.09
C SER A 360 -18.28 11.54 15.45
N PHE A 361 -18.90 10.48 15.98
CA PHE A 361 -18.63 9.99 17.33
C PHE A 361 -17.53 8.92 17.33
N LEU A 362 -16.39 9.23 17.95
CA LEU A 362 -15.23 8.34 18.03
C LEU A 362 -15.47 7.01 18.78
N GLY A 363 -16.56 6.93 19.56
CA GLY A 363 -16.98 5.70 20.24
C GLY A 363 -17.76 4.73 19.34
N PHE A 364 -18.22 5.18 18.16
CA PHE A 364 -18.97 4.34 17.24
C PHE A 364 -18.01 3.56 16.33
N THR A 365 -18.51 2.46 15.77
CA THR A 365 -17.79 1.67 14.76
C THR A 365 -17.39 2.56 13.58
N ARG A 366 -16.11 2.52 13.18
CA ARG A 366 -15.66 3.24 11.97
C ARG A 366 -16.10 2.48 10.73
N LEU A 367 -16.80 3.15 9.83
CA LEU A 367 -17.36 2.56 8.62
C LEU A 367 -16.63 3.06 7.39
N LEU A 368 -16.41 2.15 6.43
CA LEU A 368 -15.75 2.48 5.17
C LEU A 368 -16.59 3.42 4.29
N SER A 369 -17.90 3.16 4.18
CA SER A 369 -18.86 3.95 3.41
C SER A 369 -20.24 3.89 4.04
N ASP A 370 -21.13 4.77 3.59
CA ASP A 370 -22.55 4.77 3.93
C ASP A 370 -23.30 3.54 3.40
N ASP A 371 -22.74 2.80 2.44
CA ASP A 371 -23.26 1.49 2.02
C ASP A 371 -23.39 0.52 3.20
N ALA A 372 -22.42 0.55 4.13
CA ALA A 372 -22.48 -0.26 5.34
C ALA A 372 -23.72 0.08 6.20
N ILE A 373 -24.10 1.37 6.22
CA ILE A 373 -25.27 1.85 6.94
C ILE A 373 -26.55 1.42 6.22
N ARG A 374 -26.62 1.53 4.88
CA ARG A 374 -27.76 1.05 4.08
C ARG A 374 -28.00 -0.44 4.29
N GLY A 375 -26.95 -1.25 4.15
CA GLY A 375 -27.03 -2.70 4.39
C GLY A 375 -27.45 -3.04 5.82
N GLY A 376 -26.91 -2.34 6.83
CA GLY A 376 -27.30 -2.53 8.22
C GLY A 376 -28.76 -2.15 8.52
N ILE A 377 -29.30 -1.15 7.82
CA ILE A 377 -30.72 -0.78 7.93
C ILE A 377 -31.59 -1.82 7.21
N ALA A 378 -31.23 -2.22 5.99
CA ALA A 378 -31.98 -3.22 5.21
C ALA A 378 -32.06 -4.57 5.93
N GLU A 379 -30.93 -5.04 6.47
CA GLU A 379 -30.86 -6.25 7.30
C GLU A 379 -31.70 -6.09 8.58
N GLY A 380 -31.62 -4.93 9.24
CA GLY A 380 -32.39 -4.66 10.45
C GLY A 380 -33.91 -4.64 10.24
N VAL A 381 -34.37 -4.13 9.09
CA VAL A 381 -35.79 -4.16 8.70
C VAL A 381 -36.25 -5.59 8.42
N LYS A 382 -35.42 -6.36 7.71
CA LYS A 382 -35.71 -7.76 7.39
C LYS A 382 -35.78 -8.64 8.64
N GLU A 383 -34.86 -8.46 9.57
CA GLU A 383 -34.77 -9.23 10.82
C GLU A 383 -35.69 -8.72 11.94
N GLY A 384 -36.42 -7.61 11.73
CA GLY A 384 -37.36 -7.07 12.71
C GLY A 384 -36.69 -6.33 13.88
N HIS A 385 -35.44 -5.90 13.75
CA HIS A 385 -34.76 -5.06 14.76
C HIS A 385 -35.41 -3.68 14.88
N PHE A 386 -35.88 -3.12 13.77
CA PHE A 386 -36.55 -1.83 13.70
C PHE A 386 -37.36 -1.71 12.40
N GLY A 387 -38.36 -0.83 12.39
CA GLY A 387 -39.10 -0.45 11.19
C GLY A 387 -38.44 0.71 10.45
N TYR A 388 -38.60 0.76 9.13
CA TYR A 388 -38.11 1.82 8.26
C TYR A 388 -39.26 2.55 7.58
N PHE A 389 -39.15 3.88 7.52
CA PHE A 389 -40.10 4.78 6.88
C PHE A 389 -39.35 5.85 6.08
N THR A 390 -39.83 6.16 4.88
CA THR A 390 -39.28 7.24 4.04
C THR A 390 -40.21 8.45 4.09
N GLY A 391 -39.67 9.61 4.49
CA GLY A 391 -40.40 10.88 4.53
C GLY A 391 -40.07 11.73 5.77
N THR A 392 -40.86 12.77 5.99
CA THR A 392 -40.68 13.66 7.15
C THR A 392 -40.78 12.90 8.46
N ALA A 393 -39.81 13.12 9.36
CA ALA A 393 -39.75 12.44 10.65
C ALA A 393 -41.10 12.53 11.40
N PRO A 394 -41.71 11.38 11.72
CA PRO A 394 -43.04 11.36 12.28
C PRO A 394 -43.10 11.81 13.74
N GLY A 395 -44.20 12.46 14.12
CA GLY A 395 -44.49 12.78 15.51
C GLY A 395 -44.91 11.55 16.32
N LEU A 396 -44.68 11.58 17.63
CA LEU A 396 -45.19 10.58 18.56
C LEU A 396 -46.62 10.95 18.99
N ASP A 397 -47.49 9.96 19.12
CA ASP A 397 -48.80 10.11 19.76
C ASP A 397 -48.69 9.99 21.30
N ALA A 398 -49.81 10.20 22.00
CA ALA A 398 -49.88 10.08 23.46
C ALA A 398 -49.58 8.66 23.98
N ALA A 399 -49.60 7.65 23.12
CA ALA A 399 -49.28 6.25 23.42
C ALA A 399 -47.82 5.89 23.08
N GLY A 400 -47.00 6.86 22.63
CA GLY A 400 -45.61 6.66 22.28
C GLY A 400 -45.39 5.95 20.94
N LYS A 401 -46.40 5.92 20.06
CA LYS A 401 -46.30 5.37 18.70
C LYS A 401 -46.14 6.48 17.67
N TYR A 402 -45.43 6.18 16.58
CA TYR A 402 -45.24 7.14 15.50
C TYR A 402 -46.52 7.29 14.66
N GLN A 403 -46.90 8.54 14.37
CA GLN A 403 -48.08 8.90 13.59
C GLN A 403 -47.84 8.70 12.08
N VAL A 404 -47.73 7.44 11.65
CA VAL A 404 -47.54 7.04 10.24
C VAL A 404 -48.56 5.96 9.89
N ALA A 405 -49.03 5.94 8.64
CA ALA A 405 -49.83 4.81 8.17
C ALA A 405 -48.98 3.53 8.21
N ARG A 406 -49.45 2.47 8.88
CA ARG A 406 -48.73 1.18 9.00
C ARG A 406 -48.32 0.60 7.64
N SER A 407 -49.10 0.84 6.60
CA SER A 407 -48.82 0.42 5.22
C SER A 407 -47.59 1.10 4.59
N LYS A 408 -47.14 2.24 5.14
CA LYS A 408 -45.94 2.97 4.70
C LYS A 408 -44.69 2.59 5.48
N VAL A 409 -44.80 1.77 6.53
CA VAL A 409 -43.67 1.33 7.35
C VAL A 409 -43.24 -0.06 6.88
N ARG A 410 -41.97 -0.21 6.51
CA ARG A 410 -41.33 -1.49 6.21
C ARG A 410 -40.87 -2.13 7.51
N PHE A 411 -41.29 -3.35 7.81
CA PHE A 411 -40.93 -4.08 9.01
C PHE A 411 -41.12 -5.58 8.76
N GLU A 412 -40.11 -6.40 9.05
CA GLU A 412 -40.06 -7.84 8.75
C GLU A 412 -40.27 -8.14 7.26
N VAL A 413 -39.73 -7.28 6.40
CA VAL A 413 -39.79 -7.41 4.94
C VAL A 413 -38.39 -7.19 4.37
N SER A 414 -38.00 -8.02 3.42
CA SER A 414 -36.75 -7.83 2.67
C SER A 414 -36.85 -6.58 1.80
N ILE A 415 -35.92 -5.64 2.00
CA ILE A 415 -35.69 -4.48 1.14
C ILE A 415 -34.27 -4.54 0.59
N SER A 416 -34.05 -4.01 -0.62
CA SER A 416 -32.70 -3.85 -1.15
C SER A 416 -31.99 -2.67 -0.47
N ASP A 417 -30.67 -2.74 -0.32
CA ASP A 417 -29.84 -1.66 0.23
C ASP A 417 -30.05 -0.34 -0.53
N ASP A 418 -30.30 -0.40 -1.86
CA ASP A 418 -30.55 0.77 -2.71
C ASP A 418 -31.91 1.45 -2.42
N GLU A 419 -32.86 0.73 -1.82
CA GLU A 419 -34.16 1.29 -1.40
C GLU A 419 -34.06 2.11 -0.10
N VAL A 420 -32.94 1.98 0.63
CA VAL A 420 -32.72 2.73 1.87
C VAL A 420 -32.24 4.14 1.52
N ASP A 421 -33.15 5.10 1.55
CA ASP A 421 -32.83 6.52 1.49
C ASP A 421 -32.28 7.00 2.85
N LEU A 422 -31.02 7.46 2.86
CA LEU A 422 -30.34 7.98 4.04
C LEU A 422 -30.64 9.46 4.32
N GLU A 423 -31.12 10.23 3.34
CA GLU A 423 -31.45 11.65 3.49
C GLU A 423 -32.84 11.85 4.09
N SER A 424 -33.84 11.09 3.61
CA SER A 424 -35.23 11.20 4.07
C SER A 424 -35.74 10.00 4.87
N GLY A 425 -34.89 9.00 5.11
CA GLY A 425 -35.25 7.81 5.88
C GLY A 425 -35.37 8.05 7.39
N PHE A 426 -36.20 7.25 8.03
CA PHE A 426 -36.41 7.24 9.48
C PHE A 426 -36.52 5.79 9.99
N VAL A 427 -35.77 5.50 11.04
CA VAL A 427 -35.75 4.20 11.73
C VAL A 427 -36.52 4.31 13.03
N MET A 428 -37.43 3.38 13.30
CA MET A 428 -38.24 3.34 14.53
C MET A 428 -38.21 1.96 15.19
N LEU A 429 -38.17 1.92 16.51
CA LEU A 429 -38.18 0.66 17.25
C LEU A 429 -39.52 -0.07 17.09
N PRO A 430 -39.53 -1.42 17.16
CA PRO A 430 -40.73 -2.23 16.94
C PRO A 430 -41.93 -1.82 17.82
N GLN A 431 -41.67 -1.48 19.09
CA GLN A 431 -42.70 -1.05 20.04
C GLN A 431 -43.37 0.29 19.69
N ALA A 432 -42.71 1.13 18.88
CA ALA A 432 -43.22 2.44 18.47
C ALA A 432 -43.89 2.43 17.09
N ILE A 433 -43.95 1.26 16.44
CA ILE A 433 -44.65 1.09 15.17
C ILE A 433 -46.17 1.23 15.40
N PRO A 434 -46.89 2.03 14.59
CA PRO A 434 -48.35 2.15 14.70
C PRO A 434 -49.05 0.79 14.51
N ALA A 435 -50.03 0.51 15.35
CA ALA A 435 -50.79 -0.75 15.28
C ALA A 435 -51.68 -0.79 14.03
N GLU A 436 -51.91 -1.98 13.47
CA GLU A 436 -52.94 -2.19 12.45
C GLU A 436 -54.31 -1.78 12.99
N ALA A 437 -55.05 -0.99 12.21
CA ALA A 437 -56.48 -0.84 12.42
C ALA A 437 -57.14 -2.18 12.04
N MET A 438 -57.68 -2.90 13.03
CA MET A 438 -58.44 -4.13 12.79
C MET A 438 -59.60 -3.86 11.81
N PRO A 439 -59.78 -4.65 10.74
CA PRO A 439 -60.98 -4.56 9.92
C PRO A 439 -62.18 -5.05 10.74
N GLN A 440 -63.26 -4.25 10.81
CA GLN A 440 -64.55 -4.74 11.31
C GLN A 440 -65.11 -5.81 10.35
N PRO A 441 -65.73 -6.90 10.86
CA PRO A 441 -66.33 -7.91 10.00
C PRO A 441 -67.67 -7.41 9.45
N GLY A 442 -67.73 -7.19 8.13
CA GLY A 442 -68.98 -6.98 7.39
C GLY A 442 -69.60 -8.32 6.96
N PRO A 443 -70.94 -8.47 6.97
CA PRO A 443 -71.61 -9.74 6.73
C PRO A 443 -71.65 -10.10 5.23
N GLY A 444 -71.47 -11.39 4.91
CA GLY A 444 -71.84 -11.94 3.58
C GLY A 444 -73.35 -11.80 3.32
N PRO A 445 -73.89 -12.15 2.13
CA PRO A 445 -73.78 -13.54 1.63
C PRO A 445 -73.97 -13.79 0.09
N VAL A 446 -74.00 -15.10 -0.24
CA VAL A 446 -74.68 -15.88 -1.33
C VAL A 446 -74.07 -16.08 -2.74
N LEU A 447 -73.91 -17.37 -3.09
CA LEU A 447 -73.76 -18.01 -4.40
C LEU A 447 -75.03 -17.93 -5.29
N PRO A 448 -74.93 -18.26 -6.60
CA PRO A 448 -75.54 -19.53 -7.05
C PRO A 448 -74.70 -20.34 -8.08
N SER A 449 -75.06 -21.61 -8.20
CA SER A 449 -74.59 -22.70 -9.10
C SER A 449 -75.70 -23.05 -10.14
N PRO A 450 -75.69 -24.10 -11.01
CA PRO A 450 -74.63 -24.83 -11.78
C PRO A 450 -74.98 -25.25 -13.27
N THR A 451 -73.96 -25.63 -14.09
CA THR A 451 -73.90 -26.63 -15.23
C THR A 451 -74.70 -26.43 -16.55
N PRO A 452 -74.42 -27.10 -17.74
CA PRO A 452 -73.76 -28.41 -18.05
C PRO A 452 -72.77 -28.49 -19.30
N PRO A 453 -72.22 -29.67 -19.71
CA PRO A 453 -71.00 -29.88 -20.55
C PRO A 453 -71.24 -30.55 -21.96
N PRO A 454 -70.31 -31.31 -22.60
CA PRO A 454 -69.10 -30.93 -23.36
C PRO A 454 -68.98 -31.54 -24.81
N GLY A 455 -67.92 -31.19 -25.56
CA GLY A 455 -67.32 -32.01 -26.65
C GLY A 455 -66.77 -31.20 -27.85
N PRO A 456 -65.97 -31.77 -28.79
CA PRO A 456 -65.01 -32.88 -28.73
C PRO A 456 -63.56 -32.50 -29.16
N THR A 457 -62.58 -33.36 -28.85
CA THR A 457 -61.16 -33.32 -29.26
C THR A 457 -60.91 -33.70 -30.74
N PRO A 458 -59.76 -33.26 -31.31
CA PRO A 458 -58.86 -34.19 -32.03
C PRO A 458 -57.35 -34.03 -31.67
N PRO A 459 -56.47 -34.99 -32.08
CA PRO A 459 -55.14 -35.28 -31.49
C PRO A 459 -53.96 -34.91 -32.44
N PRO A 460 -52.73 -35.45 -32.26
CA PRO A 460 -51.71 -35.05 -31.30
C PRO A 460 -50.42 -34.52 -31.98
N GLY A 461 -49.75 -33.57 -31.34
CA GLY A 461 -48.40 -33.12 -31.71
C GLY A 461 -47.39 -33.43 -30.62
N THR A 462 -46.66 -34.54 -30.77
CA THR A 462 -45.50 -34.93 -29.96
C THR A 462 -44.24 -34.17 -30.37
N ILE A 463 -43.62 -33.43 -29.44
CA ILE A 463 -42.15 -33.31 -29.25
C ILE A 463 -41.94 -32.96 -27.76
N SER A 464 -41.72 -33.94 -26.88
CA SER A 464 -40.41 -34.37 -26.32
C SER A 464 -39.60 -33.24 -25.66
N GLY A 465 -39.40 -33.36 -24.35
CA GLY A 465 -38.51 -32.52 -23.56
C GLY A 465 -38.80 -32.47 -22.05
N ALA A 466 -39.28 -33.55 -21.44
CA ALA A 466 -39.41 -33.61 -19.98
C ALA A 466 -38.02 -33.89 -19.36
N THR A 467 -37.42 -32.88 -18.75
CA THR A 467 -36.32 -33.07 -17.80
C THR A 467 -36.87 -33.79 -16.56
N PRO A 468 -36.23 -34.87 -16.06
CA PRO A 468 -36.69 -35.52 -14.85
C PRO A 468 -36.57 -34.54 -13.66
N PRO A 469 -37.48 -34.60 -12.68
CA PRO A 469 -37.31 -33.85 -11.44
C PRO A 469 -35.99 -34.31 -10.78
N PRO A 470 -35.20 -33.38 -10.18
CA PRO A 470 -33.97 -33.77 -9.52
C PRO A 470 -34.31 -34.76 -8.41
N SER A 471 -33.70 -35.94 -8.47
CA SER A 471 -33.73 -36.92 -7.39
C SER A 471 -33.13 -36.28 -6.15
N LEU A 472 -33.95 -36.05 -5.12
CA LEU A 472 -33.49 -35.49 -3.85
C LEU A 472 -32.70 -36.57 -3.10
N GLU A 473 -31.38 -36.48 -3.12
CA GLU A 473 -30.51 -37.29 -2.26
C GLU A 473 -30.56 -36.76 -0.82
N LYS A 474 -31.03 -37.61 0.11
CA LYS A 474 -31.14 -37.24 1.53
C LYS A 474 -29.83 -37.38 2.30
N VAL A 475 -28.86 -38.10 1.74
CA VAL A 475 -27.55 -38.38 2.34
C VAL A 475 -26.51 -38.34 1.23
N VAL A 476 -25.49 -37.51 1.39
CA VAL A 476 -24.38 -37.36 0.43
C VAL A 476 -23.09 -37.72 1.16
N GLN A 477 -22.35 -38.70 0.64
CA GLN A 477 -21.04 -39.09 1.17
C GLN A 477 -19.98 -38.87 0.08
N VAL A 478 -19.00 -38.03 0.38
CA VAL A 478 -17.91 -37.68 -0.55
C VAL A 478 -16.59 -38.04 0.09
N SER A 479 -15.75 -38.81 -0.62
CA SER A 479 -14.37 -39.10 -0.24
C SER A 479 -13.43 -38.72 -1.38
N PHE A 480 -12.31 -38.09 -1.04
CA PHE A 480 -11.29 -37.69 -2.01
C PHE A 480 -9.91 -37.72 -1.36
N THR A 481 -8.87 -37.86 -2.18
CA THR A 481 -7.47 -37.76 -1.76
C THR A 481 -6.95 -36.39 -2.20
N ALA A 482 -6.36 -35.63 -1.28
CA ALA A 482 -5.83 -34.30 -1.56
C ALA A 482 -4.49 -34.09 -0.86
N ASP A 483 -3.62 -33.31 -1.49
CA ASP A 483 -2.43 -32.76 -0.84
C ASP A 483 -2.76 -31.46 -0.08
N ARG A 484 -1.74 -30.78 0.46
CA ARG A 484 -1.92 -29.59 1.29
C ARG A 484 -2.69 -28.46 0.58
N ASP A 485 -2.41 -28.21 -0.69
CA ASP A 485 -2.99 -27.08 -1.42
C ASP A 485 -4.43 -27.40 -1.87
N HIS A 486 -4.67 -28.66 -2.23
CA HIS A 486 -6.01 -29.13 -2.60
C HIS A 486 -6.95 -29.28 -1.39
N LEU A 487 -6.42 -29.53 -0.18
CA LEU A 487 -7.22 -29.57 1.06
C LEU A 487 -7.86 -28.21 1.39
N TYR A 488 -7.16 -27.10 1.17
CA TYR A 488 -7.73 -25.75 1.38
C TYR A 488 -8.90 -25.47 0.43
N THR A 489 -8.76 -25.88 -0.83
CA THR A 489 -9.82 -25.70 -1.82
C THR A 489 -11.04 -26.57 -1.51
N ALA A 490 -10.80 -27.81 -1.07
CA ALA A 490 -11.88 -28.72 -0.68
C ALA A 490 -12.64 -28.24 0.56
N TRP A 491 -11.97 -27.52 1.48
CA TRP A 491 -12.62 -26.96 2.67
C TRP A 491 -13.72 -25.95 2.33
N ASN A 492 -13.52 -25.12 1.30
CA ASN A 492 -14.56 -24.20 0.82
C ASN A 492 -15.80 -24.94 0.30
N ALA A 493 -15.61 -26.08 -0.38
CA ALA A 493 -16.70 -26.90 -0.87
C ALA A 493 -17.46 -27.61 0.28
N ILE A 494 -16.73 -28.10 1.30
CA ILE A 494 -17.33 -28.72 2.50
C ILE A 494 -18.08 -27.66 3.32
N ALA A 495 -17.58 -26.43 3.41
CA ALA A 495 -18.27 -25.32 4.08
C ALA A 495 -19.62 -25.02 3.42
N ASN A 496 -19.68 -24.96 2.09
CA ASN A 496 -20.95 -24.79 1.37
C ASN A 496 -21.92 -25.96 1.64
N LEU A 497 -21.42 -27.20 1.79
CA LEU A 497 -22.26 -28.34 2.16
C LEU A 497 -22.78 -28.21 3.60
N ALA A 498 -21.98 -27.65 4.51
CA ALA A 498 -22.41 -27.36 5.89
C ALA A 498 -23.48 -26.26 5.94
N ASP A 499 -23.40 -25.24 5.09
CA ASP A 499 -24.46 -24.23 4.96
C ASP A 499 -25.80 -24.85 4.50
N MET A 500 -25.74 -25.88 3.65
CA MET A 500 -26.93 -26.58 3.16
C MET A 500 -27.50 -27.62 4.14
N ALA A 501 -26.64 -28.31 4.90
CA ALA A 501 -27.02 -29.42 5.78
C ALA A 501 -27.12 -29.04 7.28
N GLY A 502 -26.69 -27.83 7.64
CA GLY A 502 -26.61 -27.31 9.02
C GLY A 502 -25.43 -27.86 9.83
N LYS A 503 -25.08 -29.14 9.66
CA LYS A 503 -23.88 -29.76 10.24
C LYS A 503 -23.34 -30.82 9.30
N VAL A 504 -22.01 -30.91 9.19
CA VAL A 504 -21.33 -31.95 8.42
C VAL A 504 -20.31 -32.64 9.33
N ASP A 505 -20.31 -33.97 9.33
CA ASP A 505 -19.30 -34.77 10.01
C ASP A 505 -18.13 -35.05 9.05
N VAL A 506 -16.92 -34.65 9.45
CA VAL A 506 -15.70 -34.79 8.63
C VAL A 506 -14.81 -35.88 9.22
N SER A 507 -14.44 -36.87 8.41
CA SER A 507 -13.51 -37.94 8.79
C SER A 507 -12.21 -37.83 8.00
N ILE A 508 -11.08 -37.75 8.70
CA ILE A 508 -9.75 -37.59 8.10
C ILE A 508 -8.92 -38.85 8.39
N ARG A 509 -8.36 -39.45 7.34
CA ARG A 509 -7.44 -40.59 7.43
C ARG A 509 -6.13 -40.24 6.74
N ALA A 510 -5.00 -40.45 7.44
CA ALA A 510 -3.67 -40.30 6.89
C ALA A 510 -2.83 -41.56 7.20
N GLU A 511 -2.07 -42.02 6.21
CA GLU A 511 -1.16 -43.16 6.34
C GLU A 511 0.27 -42.74 6.01
N SER A 512 1.23 -43.25 6.77
CA SER A 512 2.66 -42.98 6.58
C SER A 512 3.45 -44.26 6.82
N GLU A 513 4.19 -44.70 5.81
CA GLU A 513 5.08 -45.88 5.91
C GLU A 513 6.20 -45.68 6.96
N LYS A 514 6.59 -44.43 7.23
CA LYS A 514 7.63 -44.08 8.21
C LYS A 514 7.08 -43.76 9.61
N GLY A 515 5.76 -43.81 9.78
CA GLY A 515 5.05 -43.39 10.99
C GLY A 515 4.89 -41.86 11.12
N PHE A 516 4.19 -41.41 12.16
CA PHE A 516 4.02 -40.00 12.52
C PHE A 516 4.77 -39.68 13.82
N ASP A 517 5.45 -38.53 13.85
CA ASP A 517 6.04 -38.00 15.09
C ASP A 517 4.92 -37.57 16.04
N LYS A 518 4.83 -38.23 17.20
CA LYS A 518 3.76 -38.01 18.18
C LYS A 518 3.70 -36.56 18.69
N SER A 519 4.85 -35.91 18.89
CA SER A 519 4.87 -34.55 19.45
C SER A 519 4.41 -33.53 18.42
N LYS A 520 4.79 -33.71 17.15
CA LYS A 520 4.35 -32.84 16.05
C LYS A 520 2.88 -33.05 15.70
N LEU A 521 2.40 -34.29 15.75
CA LEU A 521 0.99 -34.59 15.53
C LEU A 521 0.13 -33.98 16.64
N GLN A 522 0.58 -34.08 17.90
CA GLN A 522 -0.13 -33.50 19.03
C GLN A 522 -0.23 -31.97 18.91
N ASN A 523 0.90 -31.28 18.76
CA ASN A 523 0.95 -29.82 18.80
C ASN A 523 0.46 -29.18 17.49
N GLY A 524 0.64 -29.85 16.35
CA GLY A 524 0.35 -29.31 15.03
C GLY A 524 -1.03 -29.66 14.49
N VAL A 525 -1.68 -30.69 15.03
CA VAL A 525 -2.97 -31.20 14.51
C VAL A 525 -3.99 -31.38 15.62
N ILE A 526 -3.69 -32.15 16.67
CA ILE A 526 -4.69 -32.50 17.68
C ILE A 526 -5.05 -31.31 18.57
N GLU A 527 -4.05 -30.57 19.07
CA GLU A 527 -4.26 -29.44 19.98
C GLU A 527 -4.99 -28.26 19.30
N PRO A 528 -4.65 -27.85 18.06
CA PRO A 528 -5.45 -26.85 17.33
C PRO A 528 -6.90 -27.27 17.08
N LEU A 529 -7.16 -28.56 16.80
CA LEU A 529 -8.53 -29.07 16.61
C LEU A 529 -9.33 -29.05 17.93
N ARG A 530 -8.67 -29.32 19.06
CA ARG A 530 -9.28 -29.23 20.40
C ARG A 530 -9.54 -27.77 20.79
N GLU A 531 -8.60 -26.86 20.54
CA GLU A 531 -8.78 -25.42 20.77
C GLU A 531 -9.95 -24.84 19.95
N ALA A 532 -10.16 -25.37 18.74
CA ALA A 532 -11.30 -25.03 17.90
C ALA A 532 -12.62 -25.71 18.32
N ASN A 533 -12.63 -26.51 19.40
CA ASN A 533 -13.77 -27.32 19.86
C ASN A 533 -14.33 -28.28 18.79
N LEU A 534 -13.48 -28.77 17.88
CA LEU A 534 -13.88 -29.69 16.80
C LEU A 534 -13.74 -31.17 17.19
N ILE A 535 -12.93 -31.46 18.21
CA ILE A 535 -12.74 -32.78 18.81
C ILE A 535 -12.60 -32.65 20.33
N GLU A 536 -12.84 -33.73 21.07
CA GLU A 536 -12.70 -33.78 22.54
C GLU A 536 -11.25 -33.86 23.05
#